data_AF-A0A2E0MX07-F1
#
_entry.id   AF-A0A2E0MX07-F1
#
_cell.length_a   1.000
_cell.length_b   1.000
_cell.length_c   1.000
_cell.angle_alpha   90.00
_cell.angle_beta   90.00
_cell.angle_gamma   90.00
#
_symmetry.space_group_name_H-M   'P 1'
#
loop_
_entity.id
_entity.type
_entity.pdbx_description
1 polymer ?
#
loop_
_entity_poly.entity_id
_entity_poly.type
_entity_poly.pdbx_seq_one_letter_code
_entity_poly.pdbx_strand_id
1 'polypeptide(L)'
;IARSTGADVGPDDFKPIINSQSPHSWSRALEPYGLQLAYCNQDLRRLVHYVDELVEHDDLFLVCFYSTDPPSDPDCNGKLCTAHIVTLHRDKIIDTAKKGALAVTRATEYPRLSRQTKRIFRVVPFGHPRRV
;
A
#
# COMPACT_ATOMS: atom_id res chain seq x y z
N ILE A 1 3.22 -13.28 3.88
CA ILE A 1 1.85 -13.39 3.33
C ILE A 1 1.76 -14.62 2.43
N ALA A 2 2.28 -14.59 1.21
CA ALA A 2 2.29 -15.79 0.36
C ALA A 2 3.14 -16.94 0.95
N ARG A 3 4.32 -16.64 1.49
CA ARG A 3 5.13 -17.65 2.21
C ARG A 3 4.46 -18.19 3.48
N SER A 4 3.59 -17.41 4.13
CA SER A 4 2.89 -17.87 5.35
C SER A 4 1.74 -18.82 5.05
N THR A 5 1.33 -18.98 3.79
CA THR A 5 0.40 -20.02 3.33
C THR A 5 1.12 -21.23 2.74
N GLY A 6 2.45 -21.32 2.89
CA GLY A 6 3.28 -22.40 2.34
C GLY A 6 3.67 -22.24 0.87
N ALA A 7 3.35 -21.09 0.24
CA ALA A 7 3.75 -20.85 -1.15
C ALA A 7 5.24 -20.46 -1.24
N ASP A 8 6.01 -21.16 -2.08
CA ASP A 8 7.40 -20.80 -2.37
C ASP A 8 7.46 -19.70 -3.42
N VAL A 9 7.40 -18.46 -2.95
CA VAL A 9 7.36 -17.28 -3.81
C VAL A 9 8.29 -16.18 -3.31
N GLY A 10 8.85 -15.43 -4.25
CA GLY A 10 9.74 -14.30 -4.05
C GLY A 10 9.26 -13.04 -4.79
N PRO A 11 9.96 -11.91 -4.62
CA PRO A 11 9.62 -10.67 -5.30
C PRO A 11 9.57 -10.78 -6.83
N ASP A 12 10.38 -11.67 -7.41
CA ASP A 12 10.48 -11.86 -8.87
C ASP A 12 9.21 -12.44 -9.48
N ASP A 13 8.39 -13.18 -8.72
CA ASP A 13 7.10 -13.69 -9.19
C ASP A 13 6.07 -12.58 -9.46
N PHE A 14 6.25 -11.44 -8.81
CA PHE A 14 5.32 -10.31 -8.89
C PHE A 14 5.76 -9.21 -9.88
N LYS A 15 7.07 -9.06 -10.09
CA LYS A 15 7.66 -8.04 -10.97
C LYS A 15 7.12 -8.03 -12.41
N PRO A 16 6.91 -9.18 -13.09
CA PRO A 16 6.42 -9.16 -14.48
C PRO A 16 4.91 -8.92 -14.59
N ILE A 17 4.16 -9.08 -13.50
CA ILE A 17 2.68 -9.08 -13.51
C ILE A 17 2.13 -7.73 -13.01
N ILE A 18 2.86 -7.09 -12.11
CA ILE A 18 2.41 -5.88 -11.42
C ILE A 18 2.72 -4.62 -12.25
N ASN A 19 1.66 -3.98 -12.75
CA ASN A 19 1.74 -2.60 -13.18
C ASN A 19 1.63 -1.69 -11.95
N SER A 20 2.67 -0.92 -11.64
CA SER A 20 2.74 -0.03 -10.47
C SER A 20 1.66 1.06 -10.42
N GLN A 21 0.92 1.25 -11.50
CA GLN A 21 -0.19 2.21 -11.59
C GLN A 21 -1.58 1.56 -11.56
N SER A 22 -1.67 0.23 -11.70
CA SER A 22 -2.94 -0.52 -11.78
C SER A 22 -3.16 -1.40 -10.55
N PRO A 23 -3.95 -0.96 -9.55
CA PRO A 23 -4.32 -1.77 -8.39
C PRO A 23 -5.03 -3.07 -8.76
N HIS A 24 -5.72 -3.11 -9.91
CA HIS A 24 -6.33 -4.34 -10.42
C HIS A 24 -5.29 -5.43 -10.70
N SER A 25 -4.13 -5.05 -11.26
CA SER A 25 -3.04 -6.00 -11.50
C SER A 25 -2.46 -6.54 -10.18
N TRP A 26 -2.42 -5.70 -9.14
CA TRP A 26 -1.96 -6.10 -7.81
C TRP A 26 -2.94 -7.09 -7.18
N SER A 27 -4.24 -6.78 -7.24
CA SER A 27 -5.26 -7.69 -6.72
C SER A 27 -5.26 -9.03 -7.46
N ARG A 28 -5.11 -9.05 -8.79
CA ARG A 28 -4.98 -10.29 -9.55
C ARG A 28 -3.75 -11.11 -9.15
N ALA A 29 -2.62 -10.44 -8.92
CA ALA A 29 -1.41 -11.13 -8.47
C ALA A 29 -1.56 -11.76 -7.07
N LEU A 30 -2.55 -11.32 -6.28
CA LEU A 30 -2.87 -11.89 -4.97
C LEU A 30 -3.84 -13.07 -5.02
N GLU A 31 -4.60 -13.24 -6.11
CA GLU A 31 -5.61 -14.30 -6.27
C GLU A 31 -5.06 -15.72 -6.06
N PRO A 32 -3.86 -16.11 -6.57
CA PRO A 32 -3.30 -17.44 -6.34
C PRO A 32 -3.07 -17.76 -4.86
N TYR A 33 -3.01 -16.74 -4.00
CA TYR A 33 -2.83 -16.89 -2.55
C TYR A 33 -4.15 -16.79 -1.78
N GLY A 34 -5.30 -16.79 -2.47
CA GLY A 34 -6.61 -16.64 -1.84
C GLY A 34 -6.85 -15.25 -1.27
N LEU A 35 -6.21 -14.23 -1.83
CA LEU A 35 -6.26 -12.85 -1.34
C LEU A 35 -6.68 -11.88 -2.45
N GLN A 36 -7.18 -10.71 -2.04
CA GLN A 36 -7.52 -9.59 -2.94
C GLN A 36 -7.30 -8.25 -2.22
N LEU A 37 -7.31 -7.15 -2.98
CA LEU A 37 -7.28 -5.80 -2.42
C LEU A 37 -8.70 -5.26 -2.25
N ALA A 38 -9.01 -4.78 -1.03
CA ALA A 38 -10.19 -3.96 -0.75
C ALA A 38 -9.76 -2.50 -0.62
N TYR A 39 -10.36 -1.62 -1.42
CA TYR A 39 -10.08 -0.18 -1.35
C TYR A 39 -10.67 0.42 -0.08
N CYS A 40 -9.87 1.19 0.65
CA CYS A 40 -10.30 1.98 1.79
C CYS A 40 -10.57 3.41 1.29
N ASN A 41 -11.79 3.91 1.55
CA ASN A 41 -12.15 5.27 1.18
C ASN A 41 -11.23 6.27 1.89
N GLN A 42 -10.79 7.27 1.14
CA GLN A 42 -9.87 8.31 1.61
C GLN A 42 -10.18 9.62 0.87
N ASP A 43 -9.82 10.74 1.48
CA ASP A 43 -10.16 12.11 1.08
C ASP A 43 -8.93 13.01 0.86
N LEU A 44 -7.80 12.41 0.44
CA LEU A 44 -6.51 13.05 0.17
C LEU A 44 -5.85 13.72 1.38
N ARG A 45 -6.38 13.51 2.60
CA ARG A 45 -5.70 13.91 3.84
C ARG A 45 -4.29 13.31 3.93
N ARG A 46 -3.46 13.95 4.76
CA ARG A 46 -2.11 13.46 5.09
C ARG A 46 -2.18 12.13 5.82
N LEU A 47 -1.17 11.28 5.62
CA LEU A 47 -1.11 9.93 6.22
C LEU A 47 -1.22 9.95 7.76
N VAL A 48 -0.73 11.00 8.43
CA VAL A 48 -0.86 11.19 9.88
C VAL A 48 -2.30 11.12 10.38
N HIS A 49 -3.30 11.46 9.55
CA HIS A 49 -4.71 11.40 9.94
C HIS A 49 -5.33 10.00 9.84
N TYR A 50 -4.63 9.06 9.22
CA TYR A 50 -5.09 7.69 9.02
C TYR A 50 -4.30 6.69 9.86
N VAL A 51 -3.04 6.99 10.20
CA VAL A 51 -2.11 5.99 10.71
C VAL A 51 -2.60 5.30 11.99
N ASP A 52 -3.16 6.05 12.93
CA ASP A 52 -3.61 5.48 14.21
C ASP A 52 -4.81 4.54 14.01
N GLU A 53 -5.79 4.93 13.17
CA GLU A 53 -6.94 4.09 12.82
C GLU A 53 -6.51 2.80 12.09
N LEU A 54 -5.55 2.90 11.16
CA LEU A 54 -5.03 1.74 10.44
C LEU A 54 -4.29 0.78 11.37
N VAL A 55 -3.55 1.30 12.36
CA VAL A 55 -2.88 0.50 13.38
C VAL A 55 -3.90 -0.17 14.31
N GLU A 56 -4.94 0.55 14.73
CA GLU A 56 -6.01 0.02 15.58
C GLU A 56 -6.79 -1.11 14.90
N HIS A 57 -6.97 -1.02 13.58
CA HIS A 57 -7.60 -2.08 12.80
C HIS A 57 -6.80 -3.40 12.81
N ASP A 58 -5.50 -3.37 13.16
CA ASP A 58 -4.60 -4.53 13.30
C ASP A 58 -4.68 -5.52 12.12
N ASP A 59 -4.61 -4.99 10.90
CA ASP A 59 -4.64 -5.78 9.67
C ASP A 59 -3.47 -5.42 8.75
N LEU A 60 -3.46 -6.03 7.57
CA LEU A 60 -2.48 -5.83 6.54
C LEU A 60 -2.97 -4.83 5.50
N PHE A 61 -2.21 -3.74 5.33
CA PHE A 61 -2.53 -2.67 4.41
C PHE A 61 -1.40 -2.39 3.42
N LEU A 62 -1.78 -2.00 2.21
CA LEU A 62 -0.92 -1.28 1.27
C LEU A 62 -1.29 0.19 1.32
N VAL A 63 -0.33 1.03 1.74
CA VAL A 63 -0.52 2.46 1.89
C VAL A 63 0.27 3.19 0.81
N CYS A 64 -0.44 3.89 -0.06
CA CYS A 64 0.14 4.69 -1.13
C CYS A 64 0.00 6.17 -0.81
N PHE A 65 1.07 6.94 -0.99
CA PHE A 65 1.09 8.38 -0.78
C PHE A 65 1.97 9.07 -1.84
N TYR A 66 1.76 10.36 -2.04
CA TYR A 66 2.56 11.12 -3.00
C TYR A 66 3.96 11.42 -2.45
N SER A 67 4.99 11.31 -3.29
CA SER A 67 6.39 11.56 -2.88
C SER A 67 6.66 13.04 -2.64
N THR A 68 5.91 13.89 -3.33
CA THR A 68 5.86 15.34 -3.22
C THR A 68 4.40 15.75 -3.15
N ASP A 69 4.12 17.01 -2.80
CA ASP A 69 2.74 17.49 -2.84
C ASP A 69 2.31 17.53 -4.33
N PRO A 70 1.19 16.88 -4.70
CA PRO A 70 0.74 16.82 -6.07
C PRO A 70 0.29 18.20 -6.55
N PRO A 71 0.60 18.59 -7.80
CA PRO A 71 0.01 19.77 -8.42
C PRO A 71 -1.50 19.56 -8.67
N SER A 72 -2.20 20.63 -9.03
CA SER A 72 -3.61 20.57 -9.45
C SER A 72 -3.78 19.82 -10.77
N ASP A 73 -2.87 20.06 -11.72
CA ASP A 73 -2.93 19.50 -13.07
C ASP A 73 -1.72 18.59 -13.35
N PRO A 74 -1.88 17.56 -14.20
CA PRO A 74 -0.76 16.74 -14.64
C PRO A 74 0.21 17.52 -15.54
N ASP A 75 1.44 17.02 -15.63
CA ASP A 75 2.42 17.52 -16.59
C ASP A 75 2.03 17.22 -18.06
N CYS A 76 2.86 17.68 -19.00
CA CYS A 76 2.64 17.45 -20.44
C CYS A 76 2.61 15.98 -20.86
N ASN A 77 3.07 15.06 -20.00
CA ASN A 77 3.04 13.62 -20.23
C ASN A 77 1.84 12.94 -19.54
N GLY A 78 0.92 13.72 -18.94
CA GLY A 78 -0.24 13.21 -18.22
C GLY A 78 0.09 12.67 -16.82
N LYS A 79 1.28 12.97 -16.27
CA LYS A 79 1.70 12.51 -14.94
C LYS A 79 1.49 13.62 -13.91
N LEU A 80 0.79 13.30 -12.82
CA LEU A 80 0.58 14.24 -11.72
C LEU A 80 1.86 14.43 -10.88
N CYS A 81 2.31 13.37 -10.21
CA CYS A 81 3.62 13.29 -9.58
C CYS A 81 3.95 11.82 -9.24
N THR A 82 5.17 11.59 -8.76
CA THR A 82 5.59 10.25 -8.32
C THR A 82 4.91 9.90 -6.99
N ALA A 83 4.42 8.67 -6.88
CA ALA A 83 3.87 8.12 -5.65
C ALA A 83 4.79 7.03 -5.09
N HIS A 84 4.65 6.75 -3.81
CA HIS A 84 5.34 5.69 -3.10
C HIS A 84 4.31 4.76 -2.46
N ILE A 85 4.68 3.49 -2.29
CA ILE A 85 3.85 2.48 -1.61
C ILE A 85 4.65 1.84 -0.49
N VAL A 86 4.00 1.62 0.65
CA VAL A 86 4.54 0.86 1.77
C VAL A 86 3.52 -0.17 2.24
N THR A 87 3.99 -1.18 2.97
CA THR A 87 3.12 -2.12 3.67
C THR A 87 2.99 -1.68 5.12
N LEU A 88 1.77 -1.61 5.65
CA LEU A 88 1.50 -1.46 7.07
C LEU A 88 0.96 -2.78 7.61
N HIS A 89 1.50 -3.25 8.73
CA HIS A 89 1.01 -4.43 9.43
C HIS A 89 1.25 -4.25 10.93
N ARG A 90 0.17 -4.36 11.71
CA ARG A 90 0.14 -4.00 13.14
C ARG A 90 0.62 -2.55 13.34
N ASP A 91 1.61 -2.34 14.21
CA ASP A 91 2.21 -1.05 14.52
C ASP A 91 3.42 -0.70 13.62
N LYS A 92 3.66 -1.43 12.52
CA LYS A 92 4.88 -1.30 11.70
C LYS A 92 4.58 -0.96 10.26
N ILE A 93 5.36 -0.01 9.74
CA ILE A 93 5.48 0.24 8.31
C ILE A 93 6.76 -0.44 7.79
N ILE A 94 6.60 -1.19 6.70
CA ILE A 94 7.66 -1.85 5.95
C ILE A 94 7.81 -1.09 4.62
N ASP A 95 8.94 -0.39 4.48
CA ASP A 95 9.30 0.39 3.30
C ASP A 95 10.46 -0.28 2.56
N THR A 96 10.13 -1.00 1.50
CA THR A 96 11.08 -1.79 0.71
C THR A 96 12.04 -0.95 -0.14
N ALA A 97 11.81 0.37 -0.27
CA ALA A 97 12.78 1.26 -0.88
C ALA A 97 13.93 1.63 0.08
N LYS A 98 13.77 1.41 1.38
CA LYS A 98 14.82 1.58 2.39
C LYS A 98 15.54 0.25 2.62
N LYS A 99 16.80 0.33 3.06
CA LYS A 99 17.65 -0.83 3.35
C LYS A 99 17.94 -0.93 4.85
N GLY A 100 18.21 -2.15 5.31
CA GLY A 100 18.65 -2.44 6.68
C GLY A 100 17.58 -2.11 7.73
N ALA A 101 18.01 -1.67 8.92
CA ALA A 101 17.13 -1.35 10.04
C ALA A 101 16.08 -0.27 9.74
N LEU A 102 16.29 0.56 8.71
CA LEU A 102 15.37 1.62 8.29
C LEU A 102 14.21 1.11 7.41
N ALA A 103 14.28 -0.15 6.95
CA ALA A 103 13.22 -0.76 6.14
C ALA A 103 11.94 -1.04 6.94
N VAL A 104 12.05 -1.11 8.28
CA VAL A 104 10.91 -1.32 9.17
C VAL A 104 10.92 -0.21 10.21
N THR A 105 9.81 0.51 10.36
CA THR A 105 9.69 1.62 11.32
C THR A 105 8.35 1.51 12.03
N ARG A 106 8.26 1.99 13.27
CA ARG A 106 6.96 2.17 13.93
C ARG A 106 6.09 3.10 13.09
N ALA A 107 4.82 2.75 12.91
CA ALA A 107 3.94 3.46 12.00
C ALA A 107 3.82 4.95 12.37
N THR A 108 3.72 5.26 13.67
CA THR A 108 3.63 6.61 14.24
C THR A 108 4.93 7.43 14.13
N GLU A 109 6.07 6.79 13.86
CA GLU A 109 7.38 7.42 13.72
C GLU A 109 7.82 7.48 12.24
N TYR A 110 6.94 7.11 11.32
CA TYR A 110 7.31 7.03 9.91
C TYR A 110 7.60 8.45 9.34
N PRO A 111 8.77 8.69 8.72
CA PRO A 111 9.21 10.04 8.38
C PRO A 111 8.37 10.74 7.28
N ARG A 112 7.44 10.02 6.64
CA ARG A 112 6.59 10.56 5.57
C ARG A 112 5.11 10.65 5.96
N LEU A 113 4.79 10.63 7.26
CA LEU A 113 3.41 10.82 7.75
C LEU A 113 2.76 12.13 7.29
N SER A 114 3.56 13.17 6.98
CA SER A 114 3.06 14.45 6.46
C SER A 114 2.65 14.41 4.98
N ARG A 115 2.92 13.33 4.25
CA ARG A 115 2.58 13.22 2.83
C ARG A 115 1.09 12.96 2.61
N GLN A 116 0.56 13.54 1.53
CA GLN A 116 -0.82 13.31 1.11
C GLN A 116 -1.03 11.86 0.70
N THR A 117 -2.04 11.24 1.28
CA THR A 117 -2.44 9.88 0.95
C THR A 117 -3.02 9.86 -0.46
N LYS A 118 -2.61 8.85 -1.24
CA LYS A 118 -3.09 8.63 -2.60
C LYS A 118 -4.16 7.55 -2.63
N ARG A 119 -3.87 6.38 -2.04
CA ARG A 119 -4.76 5.21 -1.97
C ARG A 119 -4.38 4.38 -0.75
N ILE A 120 -5.37 3.78 -0.09
CA ILE A 120 -5.14 2.76 0.92
C ILE A 120 -5.90 1.52 0.48
N PHE A 121 -5.25 0.36 0.57
CA PHE A 121 -5.88 -0.93 0.34
C PHE A 121 -5.68 -1.81 1.56
N ARG A 122 -6.75 -2.44 2.04
CA ARG A 122 -6.67 -3.57 2.94
C ARG A 122 -6.47 -4.85 2.12
N VAL A 123 -5.58 -5.71 2.55
CA VAL A 123 -5.43 -7.06 1.97
C VAL A 123 -6.41 -7.97 2.68
N VAL A 124 -7.35 -8.54 1.93
CA VAL A 124 -8.46 -9.34 2.47
C VAL A 124 -8.55 -10.70 1.77
N PRO A 125 -9.22 -11.69 2.36
CA PRO A 125 -9.50 -12.95 1.68
C PRO A 125 -10.25 -12.75 0.36
N PHE A 126 -9.97 -13.61 -0.62
CA PHE A 126 -10.71 -13.64 -1.87
C PHE A 126 -12.22 -13.81 -1.60
N GLY A 127 -13.04 -13.05 -2.32
CA GLY A 127 -14.50 -13.05 -2.09
C GLY A 127 -14.96 -12.23 -0.88
N HIS A 128 -14.07 -11.49 -0.20
CA HIS A 128 -14.46 -10.53 0.83
C HIS A 128 -15.55 -9.59 0.28
N PRO A 129 -16.69 -9.44 0.98
CA PRO A 129 -17.84 -8.73 0.45
C PRO A 129 -17.52 -7.26 0.21
N ARG A 130 -18.05 -6.72 -0.90
CA ARG A 130 -18.09 -5.28 -1.10
C ARG A 130 -19.07 -4.70 -0.09
N ARG A 131 -18.57 -3.90 0.84
CA ARG A 131 -19.41 -3.07 1.70
C ARG A 131 -19.68 -1.78 0.94
N VAL A 132 -20.97 -1.47 0.75
CA VAL A 132 -21.46 -0.21 0.18
C VAL A 132 -21.70 0.77 1.32
#